data_AF-A0A838HS38-F1
#
_entry.id   AF-A0A838HS38-F1
#
_cell.length_a   1.000
_cell.length_b   1.000
_cell.length_c   1.000
_cell.angle_alpha   90.00
_cell.angle_beta   90.00
_cell.angle_gamma   90.00
#
_symmetry.space_group_name_H-M   'P 1'
#
loop_
_entity.id
_entity.type
_entity.pdbx_description
1 polymer ?
#
loop_
_entity_poly.entity_id
_entity_poly.type
_entity_poly.pdbx_seq_one_letter_code
_entity_poly.pdbx_strand_id
1 'polypeptide(L)'
;MVDIKKWTVDVTLEETEDWTVAMATLRMGDAECTARGEAHRSPADPNVPRIGEELAAARALGELSGKLVQEAAMILEDALGRHVELAR
;
A
#
# COMPACT_ATOMS: atom_id res chain seq x y z
N MET A 1 25.80 -14.97 -10.54
CA MET A 1 25.78 -13.57 -10.07
C MET A 1 24.38 -13.27 -9.57
N VAL A 2 24.25 -12.57 -8.44
CA VAL A 2 22.97 -12.08 -7.92
C VAL A 2 22.88 -10.61 -8.25
N ASP A 3 21.80 -10.18 -8.90
CA ASP A 3 21.47 -8.78 -9.10
C ASP A 3 20.57 -8.30 -7.95
N ILE A 4 20.93 -7.18 -7.32
CA ILE A 4 20.15 -6.62 -6.20
C ILE A 4 19.45 -5.37 -6.70
N LYS A 5 18.11 -5.40 -6.67
CA LYS A 5 17.27 -4.23 -6.95
C LYS A 5 16.71 -3.70 -5.64
N LYS A 6 16.75 -2.38 -5.49
CA LYS A 6 16.15 -1.66 -4.36
C LYS A 6 14.97 -0.84 -4.85
N TRP A 7 13.82 -1.02 -4.22
CA TRP A 7 12.67 -0.13 -4.36
C TRP A 7 12.36 0.53 -3.02
N THR A 8 11.71 1.69 -3.07
CA THR A 8 11.30 2.47 -1.90
C THR A 8 9.81 2.76 -2.00
N VAL A 9 9.10 2.59 -0.88
CA VAL A 9 7.73 3.08 -0.73
C VAL A 9 7.78 4.38 0.04
N ASP A 10 7.29 5.46 -0.56
CA ASP A 10 7.04 6.73 0.13
C ASP A 10 5.67 6.64 0.82
N VAL A 11 5.61 6.96 2.12
CA VAL A 11 4.35 7.03 2.87
C VAL A 11 4.13 8.46 3.33
N THR A 12 3.05 9.09 2.86
CA THR A 12 2.61 10.40 3.34
C THR A 12 1.40 10.24 4.25
N LEU A 13 1.29 11.11 5.25
CA LEU A 13 0.22 11.09 6.24
C LEU A 13 -0.50 12.43 6.25
N GLU A 14 -1.84 12.37 6.27
CA GLU A 14 -2.73 13.50 6.54
C GLU A 14 -3.51 13.16 7.82
N GLU A 15 -3.42 14.01 8.83
CA GLU A 15 -3.98 13.75 10.15
C GLU A 15 -4.88 14.89 10.64
N THR A 16 -5.95 14.49 11.33
CA THR A 16 -6.78 15.35 12.18
C THR A 16 -6.91 14.72 13.57
N GLU A 17 -7.63 15.36 14.50
CA GLU A 17 -7.88 14.78 15.82
C GLU A 17 -8.64 13.45 15.80
N ASP A 18 -9.44 13.18 14.75
CA ASP A 18 -10.34 12.01 14.71
C ASP A 18 -9.90 10.94 13.73
N TRP A 19 -9.09 11.29 12.73
CA TRP A 19 -8.69 10.37 11.68
C TRP A 19 -7.29 10.64 11.13
N THR A 20 -6.70 9.59 10.58
CA THR A 20 -5.44 9.63 9.84
C THR A 20 -5.62 8.93 8.49
N VAL A 21 -5.17 9.56 7.42
CA VAL A 21 -5.08 8.97 6.08
C VAL A 21 -3.61 8.80 5.71
N ALA A 22 -3.25 7.64 5.19
CA ALA A 22 -1.93 7.35 4.65
C ALA A 22 -2.01 7.09 3.16
N MET A 23 -1.05 7.62 2.40
CA MET A 23 -0.82 7.28 1.00
C MET A 23 0.53 6.59 0.86
N ALA A 24 0.55 5.36 0.39
CA ALA A 24 1.75 4.57 0.12
C ALA A 24 2.01 4.51 -1.39
N THR A 25 3.14 5.05 -1.83
CA THR A 25 3.52 5.14 -3.24
C THR A 25 4.83 4.41 -3.48
N LEU A 26 4.80 3.35 -4.28
CA LEU A 26 5.97 2.61 -4.75
C LEU A 26 6.34 3.05 -6.16
N ARG A 27 7.61 3.42 -6.37
CA ARG A 27 8.16 3.71 -7.69
C ARG A 27 9.08 2.58 -8.16
N MET A 28 8.80 2.05 -9.36
CA MET A 28 9.49 0.92 -10.00
C MET A 28 9.98 1.33 -11.40
N GLY A 29 11.03 2.15 -11.47
CA GLY A 29 11.47 2.73 -12.74
C GLY A 29 10.43 3.73 -13.26
N ASP A 30 9.87 3.47 -14.45
CA ASP A 30 8.82 4.30 -15.06
C ASP A 30 7.40 3.96 -14.59
N ALA A 31 7.24 2.90 -13.77
CA ALA A 31 5.97 2.53 -13.18
C ALA A 31 5.82 3.09 -11.76
N GLU A 32 4.59 3.47 -11.39
CA GLU A 32 4.22 3.91 -10.05
C GLU A 32 2.95 3.17 -9.61
N CYS A 33 2.94 2.64 -8.38
CA CYS A 33 1.77 2.05 -7.77
C CYS A 33 1.48 2.76 -6.45
N THR A 34 0.24 3.23 -6.29
CA THR A 34 -0.18 4.02 -5.12
C THR A 34 -1.41 3.41 -4.46
N ALA A 35 -1.42 3.40 -3.13
CA ALA A 35 -2.53 2.87 -2.32
C ALA A 35 -2.83 3.77 -1.12
N ARG A 36 -4.10 3.79 -0.72
CA ARG A 36 -4.60 4.61 0.41
C ARG A 36 -4.98 3.70 1.58
N GLY A 37 -4.69 4.15 2.79
CA GLY A 37 -5.17 3.57 4.04
C GLY A 37 -5.74 4.66 4.95
N GLU A 38 -6.66 4.30 5.82
CA GLU A 38 -7.33 5.25 6.69
C GLU A 38 -7.56 4.61 8.06
N ALA A 39 -7.44 5.40 9.12
CA ALA A 39 -7.70 5.01 10.50
C ALA A 39 -8.57 6.08 11.16
N HIS A 40 -9.58 5.63 11.91
CA HIS A 40 -10.48 6.48 12.70
C HIS A 40 -10.30 6.14 14.17
N ARG A 41 -10.18 7.15 15.01
CA ARG A 41 -10.19 7.00 16.45
C ARG A 41 -11.63 6.79 16.91
N SER A 42 -11.87 5.83 17.80
CA SER A 42 -13.16 5.75 18.48
C SER A 42 -13.34 6.96 19.40
N PRO A 43 -14.53 7.57 19.51
CA PRO A 43 -14.76 8.67 20.45
C PRO A 43 -14.47 8.33 21.92
N ALA A 44 -14.48 7.04 22.27
CA ALA A 44 -14.16 6.55 23.61
C ALA A 44 -12.65 6.33 23.86
N ASP A 45 -11.83 6.36 22.80
CA ASP A 45 -10.40 6.09 22.90
C ASP A 45 -9.61 7.36 23.22
N PRO A 46 -8.48 7.25 23.94
CA PRO A 46 -7.59 8.39 24.15
C PRO A 46 -7.03 8.92 22.82
N ASN A 47 -6.78 10.22 22.76
CA ASN A 47 -6.13 10.85 21.61
C ASN A 47 -4.64 10.46 21.56
N VAL A 48 -4.31 9.39 20.82
CA VAL A 48 -2.95 8.92 20.60
C VAL A 48 -2.66 8.90 19.09
N PRO A 49 -2.20 10.03 18.51
CA PRO A 49 -1.90 10.21 17.08
C PRO A 49 -1.19 9.02 16.43
N ARG A 50 -0.11 8.56 17.06
CA ARG A 50 0.75 7.49 16.56
C ARG A 50 0.02 6.18 16.22
N ILE A 51 -1.08 5.86 16.92
CA ILE A 51 -1.87 4.66 16.62
C ILE A 51 -2.59 4.80 15.28
N GLY A 52 -3.15 5.98 15.01
CA GLY A 52 -3.81 6.30 13.74
C GLY A 52 -2.82 6.27 12.58
N GLU A 53 -1.63 6.85 12.77
CA GLU A 53 -0.54 6.85 11.79
C GLU A 53 -0.10 5.43 11.41
N GLU A 54 0.27 4.62 12.40
CA GLU A 54 0.77 3.25 12.18
C GLU A 54 -0.31 2.38 11.52
N LEU A 55 -1.58 2.51 11.96
CA LEU A 55 -2.69 1.74 11.41
C LEU A 55 -3.06 2.17 9.98
N ALA A 56 -3.13 3.48 9.71
CA ALA A 56 -3.39 4.00 8.38
C ALA A 56 -2.28 3.58 7.40
N ALA A 57 -1.02 3.69 7.81
CA ALA A 57 0.14 3.24 7.02
C ALA A 57 0.08 1.72 6.76
N ALA A 58 -0.20 0.90 7.78
CA ALA A 58 -0.33 -0.54 7.62
C ALA A 58 -1.44 -0.92 6.62
N ARG A 59 -2.58 -0.22 6.68
CA ARG A 59 -3.69 -0.41 5.73
C ARG A 59 -3.30 -0.01 4.31
N ALA A 60 -2.62 1.12 4.14
CA ALA A 60 -2.12 1.56 2.84
C ALA A 60 -1.13 0.56 2.23
N LEU A 61 -0.20 0.05 3.04
CA LEU A 61 0.78 -0.96 2.62
C LEU A 61 0.14 -2.31 2.31
N GLY A 62 -0.89 -2.71 3.08
CA GLY A 62 -1.66 -3.93 2.82
C GLY A 62 -2.42 -3.87 1.50
N GLU A 63 -3.01 -2.72 1.19
CA GLU A 63 -3.65 -2.46 -0.10
C GLU A 63 -2.63 -2.41 -1.24
N LEU A 64 -1.49 -1.73 -1.05
CA LEU A 64 -0.39 -1.69 -2.02
C LEU A 64 0.12 -3.10 -2.36
N SER A 65 0.30 -3.95 -1.35
CA SER A 65 0.64 -5.36 -1.53
C SER A 65 -0.38 -6.09 -2.42
N GLY A 66 -1.68 -5.88 -2.19
CA GLY A 66 -2.74 -6.46 -3.02
C GLY A 66 -2.67 -5.98 -4.47
N LYS A 67 -2.46 -4.67 -4.69
CA LYS A 67 -2.31 -4.09 -6.03
C LYS A 67 -1.12 -4.65 -6.79
N LEU A 68 0.03 -4.84 -6.14
CA LEU A 68 1.20 -5.42 -6.78
C LEU A 68 0.97 -6.86 -7.24
N VAL A 69 0.24 -7.65 -6.46
CA VAL A 69 -0.15 -9.01 -6.87
C VAL A 69 -1.07 -8.96 -8.09
N GLN A 70 -2.04 -8.04 -8.11
CA GLN A 70 -2.94 -7.86 -9.26
C GLN A 70 -2.19 -7.38 -10.51
N GLU A 71 -1.29 -6.41 -10.39
CA GLU A 71 -0.45 -5.95 -11.51
C GLU A 71 0.43 -7.07 -12.07
N ALA A 72 1.05 -7.87 -11.20
CA ALA A 72 1.82 -9.03 -11.61
C ALA A 72 0.96 -10.08 -12.33
N ALA A 73 -0.27 -10.32 -11.85
CA ALA A 73 -1.21 -11.21 -12.50
C ALA A 73 -1.56 -10.70 -13.90
N MET A 74 -1.93 -9.41 -14.04
CA MET A 74 -2.26 -8.81 -15.34
C MET A 74 -1.12 -8.90 -16.36
N ILE A 75 0.12 -8.63 -15.94
CA ILE A 75 1.31 -8.77 -16.80
C ILE A 75 1.46 -10.21 -17.29
N LEU A 76 1.22 -11.18 -16.41
CA LEU A 76 1.33 -12.60 -16.74
C LEU A 76 0.18 -13.07 -17.63
N GLU A 77 -1.03 -12.58 -17.42
CA GLU A 77 -2.19 -12.85 -18.26
C GLU A 77 -2.00 -12.35 -19.68
N ASP A 78 -1.49 -11.13 -19.85
CA ASP A 78 -1.16 -10.55 -21.16
C ASP A 78 -0.13 -11.42 -21.92
N ALA A 79 0.92 -11.86 -21.21
CA ALA A 79 1.94 -12.72 -21.79
C ALA A 79 1.44 -14.13 -22.15
N LEU A 80 0.46 -14.67 -21.42
CA LEU A 80 -0.02 -16.04 -21.59
C LEU A 80 -1.32 -16.17 -22.40
N GLY A 81 -2.05 -15.07 -22.59
CA GLY A 81 -3.36 -15.06 -23.26
C GLY A 81 -4.45 -15.83 -22.51
N ARG A 82 -4.34 -15.98 -21.19
CA ARG A 82 -5.32 -16.67 -20.33
C ARG A 82 -5.34 -16.07 -18.93
N HIS A 83 -6.44 -16.30 -18.21
CA HIS A 83 -6.60 -15.88 -16.81
C HIS A 83 -5.59 -16.57 -15.87
N VAL A 84 -5.08 -15.83 -14.90
CA VAL A 84 -4.14 -16.30 -13.88
C VAL A 84 -4.52 -15.74 -12.51
N GLU A 85 -4.56 -16.61 -11.50
CA GLU A 85 -4.65 -16.19 -10.10
C GLU A 85 -3.31 -16.40 -9.39
N LEU A 86 -2.84 -15.36 -8.70
CA LEU A 86 -1.67 -15.42 -7.84
C LEU A 86 -2.13 -15.47 -6.38
N ALA A 87 -1.60 -16.42 -5.60
CA ALA A 87 -1.88 -16.51 -4.17
C ALA A 87 -1.25 -15.32 -3.42
N ARG A 88 -1.97 -14.80 -2.42
CA ARG A 88 -1.49 -13.75 -1.51
C ARG A 88 -0.57 -14.32 -0.43
#